data_AF-A0A9P7KII3-F1
#
_entry.id   AF-A0A9P7KII3-F1
#
_cell.length_a   1.000
_cell.length_b   1.000
_cell.length_c   1.000
_cell.angle_alpha   90.00
_cell.angle_beta   90.00
_cell.angle_gamma   90.00
#
_symmetry.space_group_name_H-M   'P 1'
#
loop_
_entity.id
_entity.type
_entity.pdbx_description
1 polymer ?
#
loop_
_entity_poly.entity_id
_entity_poly.type
_entity_poly.pdbx_seq_one_letter_code
_entity_poly.pdbx_strand_id
1 'polypeptide(L)'
;MYTRVDDLGWKQSNAFKKAFSVDVPIEFIGVWDTVNSVGLIPRRLPFTTSNTIVRTFRHAVSLDERRAKFKANLWNRPTPQEAALGVDGQKPDAPPVARRQTELKKRKPTRENTLRAMETKYSGAADRPTDIEEVWFAGCHCDVGGGSVDNDTPHSLARIALRWMIRECFKADSGITFISDDLRRLGLDPANLYPYVLPRPPALPVAGAQIQHIPSPETQKLQNFANVDNLVQVDKSEEEHEILDALSPIYDQLSLKWGWWVLELIPVKQRYQKSDNTWESSHAWNLGQGRFIPKQKKSVIKVHRSVKIRMEAQYPDGTKYIPKASFATALARGNLQWVD
;
A
#
# COMPACT_ATOMS: atom_id res chain seq x y z
N MET A 1 21.03 23.09 -12.18
CA MET A 1 20.77 21.92 -13.06
C MET A 1 19.44 21.26 -12.69
N TYR A 2 19.29 20.65 -11.51
CA TYR A 2 18.10 19.86 -11.10
C TYR A 2 16.78 20.60 -10.92
N THR A 3 16.79 21.93 -10.85
CA THR A 3 15.57 22.75 -10.72
C THR A 3 15.01 23.24 -12.07
N ARG A 4 15.78 23.04 -13.15
CA ARG A 4 15.37 23.40 -14.52
C ARG A 4 14.67 22.21 -15.17
N VAL A 5 13.48 22.48 -15.68
CA VAL A 5 12.59 21.47 -16.28
C VAL A 5 12.50 21.61 -17.80
N ASP A 6 13.43 22.36 -18.40
CA ASP A 6 13.57 22.59 -19.84
C ASP A 6 14.53 21.58 -20.48
N ASP A 7 14.53 21.48 -21.82
CA ASP A 7 15.33 20.51 -22.58
C ASP A 7 16.82 20.57 -22.22
N LEU A 8 17.32 21.77 -21.94
CA LEU A 8 18.69 22.01 -21.53
C LEU A 8 18.97 21.43 -20.14
N GLY A 9 18.10 21.68 -19.15
CA GLY A 9 18.21 21.14 -17.80
C GLY A 9 18.18 19.62 -17.78
N TRP A 10 17.38 19.00 -18.65
CA TRP A 10 17.34 17.54 -18.81
C TRP A 10 18.60 16.97 -19.45
N LYS A 11 19.08 17.53 -20.58
CA LYS A 11 20.34 17.09 -21.21
C LYS A 11 21.51 17.20 -20.23
N GLN A 12 21.58 18.31 -19.50
CA GLN A 12 22.60 18.53 -18.47
C GLN A 12 22.50 17.49 -17.35
N SER A 13 21.29 17.22 -16.83
CA SER A 13 21.09 16.22 -15.76
C SER A 13 21.48 14.81 -16.20
N ASN A 14 21.19 14.42 -17.45
CA ASN A 14 21.60 13.12 -17.98
C ASN A 14 23.09 13.03 -18.25
N ALA A 15 23.71 14.09 -18.79
CA ALA A 15 25.15 14.15 -18.97
C ALA A 15 25.87 14.05 -17.61
N PHE A 16 25.34 14.72 -16.59
CA PHE A 16 25.83 14.60 -15.22
C PHE A 16 25.67 13.17 -14.69
N LYS A 17 24.48 12.59 -14.80
CA LYS A 17 24.22 11.21 -14.35
C LYS A 17 25.15 10.21 -15.04
N LYS A 18 25.36 10.35 -16.35
CA LYS A 18 26.25 9.48 -17.12
C LYS A 18 27.73 9.65 -16.75
N ALA A 19 28.15 10.87 -16.42
CA ALA A 19 29.56 11.16 -16.10
C ALA A 19 29.92 10.91 -14.64
N PHE A 20 28.97 11.08 -13.70
CA PHE A 20 29.23 11.15 -12.27
C PHE A 20 28.33 10.23 -11.43
N SER A 21 27.53 9.36 -12.04
CA SER A 21 26.66 8.45 -11.30
C SER A 21 26.76 7.03 -11.82
N VAL A 22 26.44 6.08 -10.94
CA VAL A 22 26.28 4.67 -11.27
C VAL A 22 24.79 4.37 -11.24
N ASP A 23 24.32 3.58 -12.19
CA ASP A 23 22.95 3.07 -12.16
C ASP A 23 22.85 1.98 -11.09
N VAL A 24 22.04 2.23 -10.06
CA VAL A 24 21.82 1.31 -8.94
C VAL A 24 20.40 0.76 -9.05
N PRO A 25 20.21 -0.50 -9.49
CA PRO A 25 18.88 -1.12 -9.45
C PRO A 25 18.39 -1.21 -8.00
N ILE A 26 17.12 -0.88 -7.78
CA ILE A 26 16.47 -1.04 -6.48
C ILE A 26 15.87 -2.44 -6.44
N GLU A 27 16.38 -3.24 -5.52
CA GLU A 27 16.00 -4.64 -5.46
C GLU A 27 14.58 -4.84 -4.94
N PHE A 28 14.26 -4.15 -3.85
CA PHE A 28 12.97 -4.27 -3.18
C PHE A 28 12.53 -2.91 -2.63
N ILE A 29 11.27 -2.56 -2.87
CA ILE A 29 10.58 -1.46 -2.21
C ILE A 29 9.34 -2.01 -1.52
N GLY A 30 9.36 -1.99 -0.19
CA GLY A 30 8.19 -2.21 0.65
C GLY A 30 7.65 -0.88 1.13
N VAL A 31 6.36 -0.63 0.91
CA VAL A 31 5.67 0.56 1.41
C VAL A 31 4.38 0.19 2.15
N TRP A 32 4.04 1.00 3.15
CA TRP A 32 2.80 0.87 3.91
C TRP A 32 1.95 2.11 3.70
N ASP A 33 0.73 1.86 3.23
CA ASP A 33 -0.37 2.79 3.07
C ASP A 33 0.03 4.15 2.51
N THR A 34 0.68 4.16 1.35
CA THR A 34 1.20 5.38 0.71
C THR A 34 0.06 6.37 0.48
N VAL A 35 0.21 7.59 0.97
CA VAL A 35 -0.73 8.70 0.75
C VAL A 35 -0.04 9.84 0.00
N ASN A 36 -0.79 10.57 -0.82
CA ASN A 36 -0.24 11.77 -1.47
C ASN A 36 -0.02 12.86 -0.42
N SER A 37 1.24 13.24 -0.17
CA SER A 37 1.58 14.26 0.83
C SER A 37 0.83 15.57 0.59
N VAL A 38 0.23 16.06 1.66
CA VAL A 38 -0.51 17.32 1.73
C VAL A 38 0.38 18.53 1.49
N GLY A 39 0.06 19.27 0.45
CA GLY A 39 0.47 20.66 0.24
C GLY A 39 -0.51 21.34 -0.71
N LEU A 40 -0.78 22.63 -0.52
CA LEU A 40 -1.59 23.45 -1.47
C LEU A 40 -0.99 23.47 -2.89
N ILE A 41 0.26 23.04 -3.05
CA ILE A 41 0.98 22.94 -4.32
C ILE A 41 1.57 21.52 -4.42
N PRO A 42 1.10 20.68 -5.35
CA PRO A 42 1.71 19.38 -5.61
C PRO A 42 3.14 19.60 -6.13
N ARG A 43 4.14 19.32 -5.31
CA ARG A 43 5.54 19.25 -5.76
C ARG A 43 5.85 17.81 -6.13
N ARG A 44 5.60 17.46 -7.40
CA ARG A 44 6.06 16.18 -7.96
C ARG A 44 7.57 16.28 -8.18
N LEU A 45 8.32 15.36 -7.59
CA LEU A 45 9.69 15.13 -8.03
C LEU A 45 9.62 14.43 -9.41
N PRO A 46 10.32 14.96 -10.43
CA PRO A 46 10.49 14.22 -11.68
C PRO A 46 11.10 12.83 -11.36
N PHE A 47 10.87 11.83 -12.20
CA PHE A 47 11.40 10.45 -12.10
C PHE A 47 10.64 9.45 -11.18
N THR A 48 9.42 9.77 -10.71
CA THR A 48 8.73 8.92 -9.70
C THR A 48 7.58 8.07 -10.24
N THR A 49 7.14 8.20 -11.49
CA THR A 49 5.88 7.56 -11.96
C THR A 49 6.03 6.35 -12.87
N SER A 50 7.22 6.08 -13.39
CA SER A 50 7.51 4.89 -14.19
C SER A 50 8.87 4.38 -13.77
N ASN A 51 8.89 3.72 -12.61
CA ASN A 51 10.12 3.35 -11.94
C ASN A 51 10.63 2.01 -12.46
N THR A 52 11.37 2.05 -13.57
CA THR A 52 12.03 0.89 -14.16
C THR A 52 13.24 0.42 -13.36
N ILE A 53 13.65 1.18 -12.33
CA ILE A 53 14.79 0.82 -11.48
C ILE A 53 14.40 -0.19 -10.40
N VAL A 54 13.09 -0.35 -10.12
CA VAL A 54 12.59 -1.24 -9.06
C VAL A 54 12.33 -2.62 -9.63
N ARG A 55 13.00 -3.65 -9.08
CA ARG A 55 12.73 -5.05 -9.41
C ARG A 55 11.44 -5.53 -8.74
N THR A 56 11.34 -5.34 -7.43
CA THR A 56 10.19 -5.81 -6.64
C THR A 56 9.55 -4.68 -5.84
N PHE A 57 8.23 -4.52 -5.97
CA PHE A 57 7.42 -3.56 -5.23
C PHE A 57 6.32 -4.29 -4.44
N ARG A 58 6.19 -3.93 -3.16
CA ARG A 58 5.18 -4.47 -2.23
C ARG A 58 4.49 -3.33 -1.51
N HIS A 59 3.17 -3.37 -1.47
CA HIS A 59 2.36 -2.33 -0.85
C HIS A 59 1.28 -2.93 0.06
N ALA A 60 1.39 -2.66 1.36
CA ALA A 60 0.34 -2.96 2.31
C ALA A 60 -0.62 -1.78 2.40
N VAL A 61 -1.92 -1.98 2.15
CA VAL A 61 -2.92 -0.90 2.02
C VAL A 61 -4.03 -1.02 3.06
N SER A 62 -4.41 0.09 3.69
CA SER A 62 -5.47 0.14 4.70
C SER A 62 -6.88 0.07 4.09
N LEU A 63 -7.72 -0.83 4.62
CA LEU A 63 -9.15 -0.91 4.32
C LEU A 63 -10.01 0.08 5.11
N ASP A 64 -9.63 0.42 6.35
CA ASP A 64 -10.50 1.17 7.25
C ASP A 64 -10.18 2.65 7.36
N GLU A 65 -9.14 3.14 6.67
CA GLU A 65 -8.84 4.58 6.66
C GLU A 65 -9.90 5.38 5.88
N ARG A 66 -10.43 6.43 6.50
CA ARG A 66 -11.54 7.22 5.96
C ARG A 66 -11.19 8.68 5.70
N ARG A 67 -10.12 9.22 6.27
CA ARG A 67 -9.80 10.65 6.21
C ARG A 67 -9.58 11.13 4.77
N ALA A 68 -10.15 12.27 4.41
CA ALA A 68 -10.13 12.84 3.07
C ALA A 68 -8.72 13.07 2.51
N LYS A 69 -7.77 13.39 3.38
CA LYS A 69 -6.36 13.64 3.04
C LYS A 69 -5.49 12.37 3.02
N PHE A 70 -6.04 11.23 3.44
CA PHE A 70 -5.35 9.94 3.50
C PHE A 70 -5.96 8.99 2.48
N LYS A 71 -6.06 9.42 1.22
CA LYS A 71 -6.44 8.52 0.12
C LYS A 71 -5.21 7.76 -0.37
N ALA A 72 -5.35 6.44 -0.51
CA ALA A 72 -4.29 5.57 -0.97
C ALA A 72 -3.79 5.99 -2.35
N ASN A 73 -2.47 6.08 -2.49
CA ASN A 73 -1.78 6.25 -3.75
C ASN A 73 -1.22 4.88 -4.16
N LEU A 74 -2.02 4.12 -4.92
CA LEU A 74 -1.64 2.81 -5.43
C LEU A 74 -0.60 2.92 -6.55
N TRP A 75 0.03 1.80 -6.88
CA TRP A 75 0.95 1.71 -8.00
C TRP A 75 0.23 2.02 -9.32
N ASN A 76 0.77 2.97 -10.08
CA ASN A 76 0.17 3.42 -11.34
C ASN A 76 0.94 2.86 -12.52
N ARG A 77 0.23 2.30 -13.51
CA ARG A 77 0.83 1.90 -14.78
C ARG A 77 0.85 3.09 -15.76
N PRO A 78 1.81 3.17 -16.69
CA PRO A 78 1.77 4.20 -17.73
C PRO A 78 0.48 4.10 -18.56
N THR A 79 -0.09 5.25 -18.92
CA THR A 79 -1.18 5.38 -19.90
C THR A 79 -0.76 4.83 -21.26
N PRO A 80 -1.70 4.46 -22.17
CA PRO A 80 -1.33 4.06 -23.54
C PRO A 80 -0.51 5.11 -24.30
N GLN A 81 -0.73 6.40 -24.01
CA GLN A 81 0.08 7.49 -24.55
C GLN A 81 1.50 7.50 -23.95
N GLU A 82 1.63 7.31 -22.63
CA GLU A 82 2.93 7.19 -21.96
C GLU A 82 3.68 5.91 -22.37
N ALA A 83 2.97 4.80 -22.62
CA ALA A 83 3.52 3.55 -23.12
C ALA A 83 3.95 3.63 -24.59
N ALA A 84 3.21 4.34 -25.44
CA ALA A 84 3.57 4.58 -26.84
C ALA A 84 4.75 5.56 -26.99
N LEU A 85 5.03 6.34 -25.96
CA LEU A 85 6.23 7.15 -25.85
C LEU A 85 7.40 6.35 -25.23
N GLY A 86 7.12 5.20 -24.61
CA GLY A 86 8.12 4.32 -24.00
C GLY A 86 9.11 3.74 -25.02
N VAL A 87 10.32 3.42 -24.55
CA VAL A 87 11.39 2.84 -25.37
C VAL A 87 11.01 1.40 -25.78
N ASP A 88 11.48 0.95 -26.96
CA ASP A 88 11.31 -0.42 -27.42
C ASP A 88 11.76 -1.43 -26.35
N GLY A 89 10.88 -2.38 -26.01
CA GLY A 89 11.02 -3.32 -24.89
C GLY A 89 9.92 -3.21 -23.81
N GLN A 90 9.13 -2.13 -23.80
CA GLN A 90 8.03 -1.93 -22.83
C GLN A 90 6.61 -1.97 -23.44
N LYS A 91 6.47 -2.46 -24.67
CA LYS A 91 5.17 -2.56 -25.34
C LYS A 91 4.44 -3.80 -24.81
N PRO A 92 3.25 -3.67 -24.19
CA PRO A 92 2.41 -4.85 -23.95
C PRO A 92 1.97 -5.46 -25.28
N ASP A 93 1.81 -6.78 -25.33
CA ASP A 93 1.25 -7.52 -26.46
C ASP A 93 -0.21 -7.07 -26.69
N ALA A 94 -0.39 -5.99 -27.44
CA ALA A 94 -1.68 -5.52 -27.90
C ALA A 94 -1.71 -5.61 -29.44
N PRO A 95 -2.81 -6.10 -30.04
CA PRO A 95 -2.95 -6.14 -31.48
C PRO A 95 -2.86 -4.71 -32.04
N PRO A 96 -2.24 -4.51 -33.22
CA PRO A 96 -1.99 -3.18 -33.76
C PRO A 96 -3.31 -2.47 -34.04
N VAL A 97 -3.65 -1.48 -33.21
CA VAL A 97 -4.76 -0.57 -33.50
C VAL A 97 -4.30 0.39 -34.58
N ALA A 98 -4.92 0.29 -35.76
CA ALA A 98 -4.66 1.17 -36.90
C ALA A 98 -4.76 2.64 -36.48
N ARG A 99 -3.66 3.38 -36.64
CA ARG A 99 -3.59 4.82 -36.37
C ARG A 99 -4.53 5.56 -37.33
N ARG A 100 -5.72 5.92 -36.86
CA ARG A 100 -6.52 6.97 -37.52
C ARG A 100 -5.95 8.32 -37.08
N GLN A 101 -5.30 9.03 -37.99
CA GLN A 101 -4.85 10.39 -37.76
C GLN A 101 -6.08 11.29 -37.60
N THR A 102 -6.43 11.62 -36.36
CA THR A 102 -7.33 12.75 -36.07
C THR A 102 -6.50 13.92 -35.56
N GLU A 103 -6.60 15.05 -36.25
CA GLU A 103 -5.94 16.31 -35.90
C GLU A 103 -6.37 16.77 -34.50
N LEU A 104 -5.49 16.59 -33.52
CA LEU A 104 -5.62 17.17 -32.20
C LEU A 104 -5.26 18.66 -32.28
N LYS A 105 -6.28 19.52 -32.10
CA LYS A 105 -6.11 20.97 -31.93
C LYS A 105 -5.01 21.26 -30.90
N LYS A 106 -3.98 22.01 -31.32
CA LYS A 106 -2.82 22.43 -30.52
C LYS A 106 -3.25 23.21 -29.26
N ARG A 107 -3.43 22.52 -28.13
CA ARG A 107 -3.48 23.15 -26.81
C ARG A 107 -2.05 23.59 -26.43
N LYS A 108 -1.89 24.83 -25.93
CA LYS A 108 -0.60 25.32 -25.42
C LYS A 108 -0.07 24.35 -24.34
N PRO A 109 1.21 23.97 -24.39
CA PRO A 109 1.76 22.99 -23.44
C PRO A 109 1.81 23.59 -22.04
N THR A 110 1.12 22.98 -21.08
CA THR A 110 1.29 23.25 -19.66
C THR A 110 2.60 22.62 -19.17
N ARG A 111 3.24 23.22 -18.17
CA ARG A 111 4.54 22.79 -17.59
C ARG A 111 4.57 21.32 -17.14
N GLU A 112 3.41 20.75 -16.76
CA GLU A 112 3.28 19.32 -16.42
C GLU A 112 3.37 18.39 -17.64
N ASN A 113 2.86 18.82 -18.80
CA ASN A 113 2.89 18.02 -20.03
C ASN A 113 4.30 17.95 -20.64
N THR A 114 5.10 19.02 -20.49
CA THR A 114 6.51 19.03 -20.89
C THR A 114 7.38 18.15 -20.01
N LEU A 115 7.13 18.13 -18.70
CA LEU A 115 7.87 17.30 -17.74
C LEU A 115 7.74 15.80 -18.05
N ARG A 116 6.52 15.32 -18.31
CA ARG A 116 6.26 13.90 -18.60
C ARG A 116 6.89 13.45 -19.91
N ALA A 117 6.73 14.23 -20.98
CA ALA A 117 7.32 13.91 -22.29
C ALA A 117 8.85 13.79 -22.22
N MET A 118 9.48 14.57 -21.34
CA MET A 118 10.93 14.57 -21.15
C MET A 118 11.42 13.42 -20.26
N GLU A 119 10.70 13.10 -19.18
CA GLU A 119 10.96 11.89 -18.37
C GLU A 119 11.01 10.64 -19.24
N THR A 120 10.08 10.52 -20.18
CA THR A 120 10.03 9.41 -21.12
C THR A 120 11.21 9.36 -22.10
N LYS A 121 11.70 10.51 -22.59
CA LYS A 121 12.82 10.56 -23.54
C LYS A 121 14.14 10.07 -22.93
N TYR A 122 14.26 10.11 -21.61
CA TYR A 122 15.54 9.94 -20.92
C TYR A 122 15.55 8.84 -19.84
N SER A 123 14.41 8.21 -19.52
CA SER A 123 14.38 7.00 -18.71
C SER A 123 14.94 5.81 -19.49
N GLY A 124 16.00 5.19 -18.96
CA GLY A 124 16.60 3.98 -19.53
C GLY A 124 15.64 2.79 -19.50
N ALA A 125 15.66 1.99 -20.57
CA ALA A 125 14.93 0.73 -20.63
C ALA A 125 15.52 -0.26 -19.60
N ALA A 126 14.69 -0.76 -18.70
CA ALA A 126 15.04 -1.94 -17.91
C ALA A 126 14.60 -3.19 -18.67
N ASP A 127 15.44 -4.22 -18.62
CA ASP A 127 15.30 -5.51 -19.33
C ASP A 127 14.13 -6.38 -18.81
N ARG A 128 13.44 -5.94 -17.74
CA ARG A 128 12.39 -6.71 -17.05
C ARG A 128 11.34 -5.82 -16.38
N PRO A 129 10.05 -6.20 -16.39
CA PRO A 129 8.98 -5.48 -15.71
C PRO A 129 9.13 -5.59 -14.18
N THR A 130 8.73 -4.55 -13.45
CA THR A 130 8.66 -4.57 -11.98
C THR A 130 7.61 -5.60 -11.52
N ASP A 131 8.00 -6.48 -10.61
CA ASP A 131 7.09 -7.36 -9.89
C ASP A 131 6.34 -6.56 -8.82
N ILE A 132 5.01 -6.49 -8.91
CA ILE A 132 4.18 -5.58 -8.13
C ILE A 132 3.11 -6.37 -7.39
N GLU A 133 3.04 -6.18 -6.08
CA GLU A 133 1.97 -6.74 -5.26
C GLU A 133 1.41 -5.71 -4.30
N GLU A 134 0.09 -5.51 -4.35
CA GLU A 134 -0.65 -4.62 -3.46
C GLU A 134 -1.70 -5.44 -2.72
N VAL A 135 -1.60 -5.48 -1.39
CA VAL A 135 -2.44 -6.30 -0.52
C VAL A 135 -3.16 -5.42 0.48
N TRP A 136 -4.46 -5.65 0.65
CA TRP A 136 -5.30 -4.90 1.57
C TRP A 136 -5.38 -5.56 2.94
N PHE A 137 -5.25 -4.76 3.99
CA PHE A 137 -5.25 -5.15 5.40
C PHE A 137 -6.34 -4.39 6.19
N ALA A 138 -6.83 -5.00 7.26
CA ALA A 138 -7.76 -4.38 8.19
C ALA A 138 -7.04 -3.30 9.03
N GLY A 139 -7.77 -2.27 9.43
CA GLY A 139 -7.27 -1.14 10.19
C GLY A 139 -7.07 0.13 9.36
N CYS A 140 -6.87 1.25 10.04
CA CYS A 140 -6.60 2.57 9.44
C CYS A 140 -5.11 2.73 9.08
N HIS A 141 -4.69 3.94 8.68
CA HIS A 141 -3.32 4.22 8.20
C HIS A 141 -2.22 3.70 9.15
N CYS A 142 -2.30 4.03 10.45
CA CYS A 142 -1.31 3.63 11.45
C CYS A 142 -1.49 2.18 11.93
N ASP A 143 -2.65 1.56 11.66
CA ASP A 143 -2.88 0.15 11.96
C ASP A 143 -2.29 -0.78 10.89
N VAL A 144 -1.91 -0.23 9.73
CA VAL A 144 -1.16 -0.94 8.69
C VAL A 144 0.31 -0.49 8.70
N GLY A 145 0.58 0.80 8.80
CA GLY A 145 1.94 1.36 8.79
C GLY A 145 2.67 1.36 10.14
N GLY A 146 1.97 1.10 11.24
CA GLY A 146 2.50 1.22 12.60
C GLY A 146 2.30 2.61 13.23
N GLY A 147 2.38 2.66 14.56
CA GLY A 147 2.31 3.91 15.35
C GLY A 147 0.96 4.20 16.01
N SER A 148 -0.01 3.28 15.96
CA SER A 148 -1.26 3.40 16.74
C SER A 148 -1.11 3.05 18.22
N VAL A 149 -0.07 2.26 18.56
CA VAL A 149 0.20 1.71 19.90
C VAL A 149 1.68 1.83 20.22
N ASP A 150 2.04 1.65 21.49
CA ASP A 150 3.43 1.64 21.95
C ASP A 150 4.19 0.42 21.40
N ASN A 151 5.51 0.55 21.23
CA ASN A 151 6.35 -0.50 20.64
C ASN A 151 6.33 -1.81 21.43
N ASP A 152 6.14 -1.73 22.75
CA ASP A 152 6.08 -2.89 23.64
C ASP A 152 4.72 -3.60 23.60
N THR A 153 3.75 -3.08 22.85
CA THR A 153 2.44 -3.73 22.70
C THR A 153 2.62 -5.07 21.98
N PRO A 154 2.28 -6.19 22.63
CA PRO A 154 2.58 -7.52 22.10
C PRO A 154 1.79 -7.82 20.83
N HIS A 155 0.56 -7.30 20.72
CA HIS A 155 -0.34 -7.56 19.61
C HIS A 155 -0.94 -6.27 19.04
N SER A 156 -0.91 -6.14 17.72
CA SER A 156 -1.57 -5.04 17.01
C SER A 156 -1.76 -5.38 15.54
N LEU A 157 -2.73 -4.73 14.89
CA LEU A 157 -3.01 -4.93 13.47
C LEU A 157 -1.78 -4.70 12.57
N ALA A 158 -0.90 -3.77 12.95
CA ALA A 158 0.28 -3.40 12.16
C ALA A 158 1.31 -4.54 12.08
N ARG A 159 1.35 -5.42 13.08
CA ARG A 159 2.24 -6.58 13.09
C ARG A 159 1.93 -7.55 11.96
N ILE A 160 0.68 -7.64 11.51
CA ILE A 160 0.31 -8.50 10.38
C ILE A 160 0.93 -7.98 9.08
N ALA A 161 0.74 -6.69 8.79
CA ALA A 161 1.31 -6.08 7.59
C ALA A 161 2.84 -6.08 7.60
N LEU A 162 3.45 -5.94 8.79
CA LEU A 162 4.90 -6.07 8.97
C LEU A 162 5.39 -7.49 8.67
N ARG A 163 4.74 -8.52 9.26
CA ARG A 163 5.10 -9.92 9.02
C ARG A 163 4.96 -10.32 7.56
N TRP A 164 3.88 -9.88 6.90
CA TRP A 164 3.68 -10.06 5.47
C TRP A 164 4.83 -9.44 4.67
N MET A 165 5.19 -8.18 4.93
CA MET A 165 6.27 -7.51 4.19
C MET A 165 7.62 -8.23 4.37
N ILE A 166 7.96 -8.64 5.60
CA ILE A 166 9.17 -9.40 5.88
C ILE A 166 9.20 -10.68 5.04
N ARG A 167 8.11 -11.43 5.02
CA ARG A 167 7.97 -12.63 4.21
C ARG A 167 8.13 -12.34 2.71
N GLU A 168 7.58 -11.22 2.22
CA GLU A 168 7.79 -10.81 0.83
C GLU A 168 9.26 -10.46 0.53
N CYS A 169 10.02 -9.92 1.48
CA CYS A 169 11.46 -9.73 1.30
C CYS A 169 12.20 -11.05 1.06
N PHE A 170 11.82 -12.12 1.77
CA PHE A 170 12.37 -13.47 1.57
C PHE A 170 11.90 -14.09 0.25
N LYS A 171 10.59 -14.05 -0.05
CA LYS A 171 10.03 -14.56 -1.32
C LYS A 171 10.67 -13.90 -2.55
N ALA A 172 11.01 -12.62 -2.44
CA ALA A 172 11.50 -11.81 -3.55
C ALA A 172 13.02 -11.92 -3.81
N ASP A 173 13.77 -12.71 -3.04
CA ASP A 173 15.21 -12.79 -3.31
C ASP A 173 15.93 -11.47 -2.93
N SER A 174 15.41 -10.69 -1.96
CA SER A 174 15.74 -9.26 -1.87
C SER A 174 17.14 -8.96 -1.33
N GLY A 175 17.79 -9.94 -0.70
CA GLY A 175 19.06 -9.76 0.03
C GLY A 175 18.93 -8.99 1.36
N ILE A 176 17.72 -8.56 1.76
CA ILE A 176 17.51 -7.91 3.06
C ILE A 176 17.67 -8.96 4.17
N THR A 177 18.60 -8.71 5.09
CA THR A 177 18.87 -9.58 6.24
C THR A 177 18.15 -9.09 7.50
N PHE A 178 17.62 -10.03 8.28
CA PHE A 178 16.91 -9.75 9.53
C PHE A 178 17.60 -10.43 10.71
N ILE A 179 17.51 -9.81 11.89
CA ILE A 179 17.99 -10.40 13.14
C ILE A 179 17.01 -11.50 13.54
N SER A 180 17.50 -12.74 13.70
CA SER A 180 16.66 -13.92 13.95
C SER A 180 15.83 -13.80 15.23
N ASP A 181 16.40 -13.22 16.28
CA ASP A 181 15.69 -13.04 17.56
C ASP A 181 14.51 -12.05 17.42
N ASP A 182 14.67 -11.00 16.60
CA ASP A 182 13.60 -10.04 16.35
C ASP A 182 12.48 -10.66 15.51
N LEU A 183 12.81 -11.55 14.57
CA LEU A 183 11.80 -12.33 13.85
C LEU A 183 10.97 -13.17 14.82
N ARG A 184 11.62 -13.87 15.76
CA ARG A 184 10.91 -14.67 16.78
C ARG A 184 10.02 -13.80 17.65
N ARG A 185 10.51 -12.63 18.09
CA ARG A 185 9.70 -11.65 18.85
C ARG A 185 8.49 -11.16 18.07
N LEU A 186 8.59 -11.08 16.74
CA LEU A 186 7.49 -10.74 15.85
C LEU A 186 6.49 -11.89 15.65
N GLY A 187 6.78 -13.10 16.12
CA GLY A 187 5.98 -14.30 15.89
C GLY A 187 6.25 -14.93 14.53
N LEU A 188 7.46 -14.75 13.98
CA LEU A 188 7.95 -15.41 12.76
C LEU A 188 9.05 -16.41 13.13
N ASP A 189 8.92 -17.65 12.70
CA ASP A 189 10.01 -18.63 12.84
C ASP A 189 10.99 -18.50 11.66
N PRO A 190 12.28 -18.16 11.90
CA PRO A 190 13.27 -18.05 10.83
C PRO A 190 13.40 -19.31 9.97
N ALA A 191 13.15 -20.50 10.54
CA ALA A 191 13.20 -21.77 9.82
C ALA A 191 12.12 -21.88 8.72
N ASN A 192 11.02 -21.13 8.84
CA ASN A 192 9.96 -21.09 7.84
C ASN A 192 10.22 -20.04 6.73
N LEU A 193 11.26 -19.22 6.87
CA LEU A 193 11.54 -18.09 5.97
C LEU A 193 12.81 -18.29 5.13
N TYR A 194 13.81 -19.00 5.67
CA TYR A 194 15.11 -19.19 5.03
C TYR A 194 15.57 -20.65 5.14
N PRO A 195 16.16 -21.27 4.08
CA PRO A 195 16.60 -20.67 2.82
C PRO A 195 15.48 -20.44 1.78
N TYR A 196 14.31 -21.04 1.98
CA TYR A 196 13.13 -20.84 1.14
C TYR A 196 11.92 -20.60 2.04
N VAL A 197 10.99 -19.78 1.59
CA VAL A 197 9.75 -19.49 2.34
C VAL A 197 8.82 -20.69 2.24
N LEU A 198 8.53 -21.31 3.38
CA LEU A 198 7.58 -22.42 3.47
C LEU A 198 6.13 -21.91 3.40
N PRO A 199 5.22 -22.69 2.78
CA PRO A 199 3.80 -22.34 2.77
C PRO A 199 3.25 -22.35 4.20
N ARG A 200 2.42 -21.37 4.52
CA ARG A 200 1.80 -21.30 5.85
C ARG A 200 0.71 -22.35 5.99
N PRO A 201 0.49 -22.88 7.21
CA PRO A 201 -0.69 -23.69 7.48
C PRO A 201 -1.98 -22.85 7.29
N PRO A 202 -3.14 -23.51 7.12
CA PRO A 202 -4.43 -22.84 7.08
C PRO A 202 -4.65 -21.97 8.32
N ALA A 203 -5.38 -20.86 8.15
CA ALA A 203 -5.74 -19.99 9.26
C ALA A 203 -6.52 -20.77 10.33
N LEU A 204 -6.16 -20.56 11.59
CA LEU A 204 -6.86 -21.15 12.73
C LEU A 204 -8.31 -20.61 12.83
N PRO A 205 -9.27 -21.43 13.28
CA PRO A 205 -10.64 -20.98 13.46
C PRO A 205 -10.74 -19.98 14.62
N VAL A 206 -11.60 -18.97 14.46
CA VAL A 206 -11.77 -17.88 15.44
C VAL A 206 -12.47 -18.35 16.73
N ALA A 207 -13.17 -19.49 16.73
CA ALA A 207 -13.70 -20.20 17.91
C ALA A 207 -14.36 -19.34 19.02
N GLY A 208 -15.10 -18.28 18.65
CA GLY A 208 -15.77 -17.40 19.61
C GLY A 208 -14.89 -16.29 20.22
N ALA A 209 -13.66 -16.14 19.72
CA ALA A 209 -12.79 -15.04 20.10
C ALA A 209 -13.40 -13.68 19.70
N GLN A 210 -13.22 -12.70 20.58
CA GLN A 210 -13.85 -11.38 20.46
C GLN A 210 -12.86 -10.33 19.99
N ILE A 211 -13.33 -9.43 19.13
CA ILE A 211 -12.58 -8.26 18.71
C ILE A 211 -12.50 -7.29 19.89
N GLN A 212 -11.30 -6.82 20.17
CA GLN A 212 -11.03 -5.89 21.26
C GLN A 212 -11.44 -4.46 20.88
N HIS A 213 -11.91 -3.71 21.89
CA HIS A 213 -12.07 -2.26 21.80
C HIS A 213 -10.79 -1.56 22.26
N ILE A 214 -10.64 -0.29 21.87
CA ILE A 214 -9.55 0.54 22.40
C ILE A 214 -9.71 0.61 23.92
N PRO A 215 -8.69 0.24 24.71
CA PRO A 215 -8.79 0.26 26.16
C PRO A 215 -9.05 1.68 26.67
N SER A 216 -9.85 1.80 27.73
CA SER A 216 -10.01 3.08 28.41
C SER A 216 -8.69 3.49 29.07
N PRO A 217 -8.46 4.79 29.34
CA PRO A 217 -7.25 5.24 30.04
C PRO A 217 -7.04 4.55 31.40
N GLU A 218 -8.11 4.16 32.09
CA GLU A 218 -8.07 3.45 33.37
C GLU A 218 -7.67 1.98 33.18
N THR A 219 -8.24 1.29 32.19
CA THR A 219 -7.86 -0.07 31.82
C THR A 219 -6.40 -0.13 31.39
N GLN A 220 -5.94 0.85 30.63
CA GLN A 220 -4.55 0.93 30.16
C GLN A 220 -3.57 1.12 31.33
N LYS A 221 -3.91 1.97 32.32
CA LYS A 221 -3.12 2.08 33.56
C LYS A 221 -3.06 0.75 34.31
N LEU A 222 -4.20 0.08 34.49
CA LEU A 222 -4.28 -1.21 35.18
C LEU A 222 -3.42 -2.28 34.49
N GLN A 223 -3.47 -2.37 33.16
CA GLN A 223 -2.65 -3.31 32.38
C GLN A 223 -1.15 -3.03 32.54
N ASN A 224 -0.74 -1.76 32.51
CA ASN A 224 0.64 -1.35 32.72
C ASN A 224 1.15 -1.69 34.14
N PHE A 225 0.30 -1.56 35.16
CA PHE A 225 0.62 -1.96 36.54
C PHE A 225 0.70 -3.47 36.70
N ALA A 226 -0.15 -4.21 36.00
CA ALA A 226 -0.25 -5.65 36.15
C ALA A 226 0.97 -6.37 35.56
N ASN A 227 1.53 -5.90 34.44
CA ASN A 227 2.77 -6.43 33.82
C ASN A 227 2.85 -7.99 33.73
N VAL A 228 1.70 -8.66 33.76
CA VAL A 228 1.59 -10.12 33.93
C VAL A 228 1.85 -10.85 32.61
N ASP A 229 1.70 -10.16 31.48
CA ASP A 229 1.86 -10.76 30.15
C ASP A 229 3.33 -11.07 29.81
N ASN A 230 4.30 -10.48 30.53
CA ASN A 230 5.72 -10.77 30.36
C ASN A 230 6.17 -12.10 31.03
N LEU A 231 5.34 -12.71 31.88
CA LEU A 231 5.71 -13.92 32.61
C LEU A 231 5.30 -15.23 31.91
N VAL A 232 4.55 -15.14 30.82
CA VAL A 232 4.04 -16.32 30.09
C VAL A 232 4.25 -16.11 28.59
N GLN A 233 5.51 -16.03 28.16
CA GLN A 233 5.86 -16.34 26.77
C GLN A 233 5.72 -17.85 26.56
N VAL A 234 4.48 -18.33 26.51
CA VAL A 234 4.19 -19.59 25.82
C VAL A 234 4.57 -19.37 24.36
N ASP A 235 5.39 -20.26 23.81
CA ASP A 235 5.75 -20.32 22.38
C ASP A 235 4.47 -20.44 21.55
N LYS A 236 3.87 -19.30 21.20
CA LYS A 236 2.71 -19.23 20.31
C LYS A 236 3.19 -19.41 18.87
N SER A 237 2.41 -20.18 18.11
CA SER A 237 2.57 -20.28 16.66
C SER A 237 2.29 -18.93 15.98
N GLU A 238 2.79 -18.77 14.74
CA GLU A 238 2.55 -17.57 13.94
C GLU A 238 1.05 -17.31 13.73
N GLU A 239 0.26 -18.37 13.58
CA GLU A 239 -1.19 -18.37 13.40
C GLU A 239 -1.92 -17.88 14.65
N GLU A 240 -1.47 -18.27 15.83
CA GLU A 240 -2.01 -17.75 17.10
C GLU A 240 -1.70 -16.27 17.27
N HIS A 241 -0.47 -15.85 16.96
CA HIS A 241 -0.10 -14.43 16.91
C HIS A 241 -0.98 -13.66 15.89
N GLU A 242 -1.25 -14.24 14.73
CA GLU A 242 -2.11 -13.64 13.71
C GLU A 242 -3.56 -13.47 14.16
N ILE A 243 -4.14 -14.43 14.89
CA ILE A 243 -5.46 -14.26 15.49
C ILE A 243 -5.46 -13.10 16.48
N LEU A 244 -4.49 -13.06 17.41
CA LEU A 244 -4.42 -12.02 18.45
C LEU A 244 -4.25 -10.62 17.83
N ASP A 245 -3.40 -10.51 16.81
CA ASP A 245 -3.24 -9.26 16.05
C ASP A 245 -4.52 -8.90 15.28
N ALA A 246 -5.17 -9.88 14.63
CA ALA A 246 -6.38 -9.65 13.84
C ALA A 246 -7.58 -9.23 14.69
N LEU A 247 -7.57 -9.56 15.99
CA LEU A 247 -8.59 -9.17 16.97
C LEU A 247 -8.26 -7.86 17.71
N SER A 248 -7.08 -7.28 17.50
CA SER A 248 -6.67 -6.02 18.11
C SER A 248 -7.56 -4.83 17.67
N PRO A 249 -7.65 -3.75 18.46
CA PRO A 249 -8.53 -2.63 18.13
C PRO A 249 -8.07 -1.85 16.88
N ILE A 250 -9.02 -1.18 16.21
CA ILE A 250 -8.76 -0.24 15.10
C ILE A 250 -8.71 1.18 15.64
N TYR A 251 -7.66 1.93 15.32
CA TYR A 251 -7.44 3.31 15.78
C TYR A 251 -7.88 4.33 14.73
N ASP A 252 -9.20 4.39 14.50
CA ASP A 252 -9.79 5.30 13.53
C ASP A 252 -9.69 6.76 14.00
N GLN A 253 -8.70 7.47 13.46
CA GLN A 253 -8.42 8.86 13.81
C GLN A 253 -9.60 9.79 13.53
N LEU A 254 -10.45 9.51 12.52
CA LEU A 254 -11.63 10.32 12.24
C LEU A 254 -12.68 10.19 13.36
N SER A 255 -12.76 9.02 13.99
CA SER A 255 -13.62 8.78 15.16
C SER A 255 -13.00 9.29 16.46
N LEU A 256 -11.68 9.17 16.61
CA LEU A 256 -10.96 9.55 17.84
C LEU A 256 -10.78 11.07 17.99
N LYS A 257 -10.61 11.80 16.89
CA LYS A 257 -10.30 13.24 16.92
C LYS A 257 -11.28 14.01 16.06
N TRP A 258 -12.19 14.74 16.73
CA TRP A 258 -13.24 15.52 16.07
C TRP A 258 -12.71 16.54 15.06
N GLY A 259 -11.50 17.09 15.26
CA GLY A 259 -10.90 18.09 14.37
C GLY A 259 -10.72 17.62 12.91
N TRP A 260 -10.66 16.30 12.67
CA TRP A 260 -10.62 15.78 11.30
C TRP A 260 -11.91 16.06 10.51
N TRP A 261 -13.07 16.15 11.17
CA TRP A 261 -14.33 16.46 10.51
C TRP A 261 -14.35 17.84 9.84
N VAL A 262 -13.57 18.80 10.34
CA VAL A 262 -13.41 20.10 9.68
C VAL A 262 -12.83 19.93 8.27
N LEU A 263 -11.91 18.98 8.09
CA LEU A 263 -11.28 18.70 6.80
C LEU A 263 -12.17 17.87 5.88
N GLU A 264 -13.13 17.12 6.41
CA GLU A 264 -14.11 16.34 5.65
C GLU A 264 -15.15 17.21 4.93
N LEU A 265 -15.36 18.44 5.43
CA LEU A 265 -16.23 19.45 4.85
C LEU A 265 -15.55 20.29 3.75
N ILE A 266 -14.28 20.01 3.43
CA ILE A 266 -13.57 20.69 2.36
C ILE A 266 -13.55 19.77 1.14
N PRO A 267 -14.04 20.20 -0.03
CA PRO A 267 -13.93 19.41 -1.25
C PRO A 267 -12.45 19.15 -1.59
N VAL A 268 -12.03 17.89 -1.51
CA VAL A 268 -10.67 17.49 -1.87
C VAL A 268 -10.68 16.97 -3.29
N LYS A 269 -9.68 17.36 -4.08
CA LYS A 269 -9.44 16.77 -5.40
C LYS A 269 -8.99 15.33 -5.23
N GLN A 270 -9.87 14.39 -5.51
CA GLN A 270 -9.55 12.96 -5.55
C GLN A 270 -9.07 12.60 -6.96
N ARG A 271 -8.02 11.78 -7.05
CA ARG A 271 -7.49 11.27 -8.32
C ARG A 271 -7.38 9.77 -8.23
N TYR A 272 -7.83 9.07 -9.26
CA TYR A 272 -7.65 7.63 -9.37
C TYR A 272 -7.41 7.22 -10.82
N GLN A 273 -6.69 6.10 -10.98
CA GLN A 273 -6.43 5.54 -12.29
C GLN A 273 -7.55 4.56 -12.68
N LYS A 274 -8.17 4.80 -13.83
CA LYS A 274 -9.16 3.91 -14.44
C LYS A 274 -8.49 2.62 -14.94
N SER A 275 -9.32 1.65 -15.29
CA SER A 275 -8.83 0.36 -15.82
C SER A 275 -8.10 0.46 -17.16
N ASP A 276 -8.36 1.51 -17.94
CA ASP A 276 -7.68 1.81 -19.21
C ASP A 276 -6.38 2.61 -19.00
N ASN A 277 -5.91 2.67 -17.75
CA ASN A 277 -4.76 3.44 -17.27
C ASN A 277 -4.90 4.98 -17.40
N THR A 278 -6.07 5.50 -17.80
CA THR A 278 -6.32 6.95 -17.80
C THR A 278 -6.60 7.48 -16.40
N TRP A 279 -6.34 8.77 -16.17
CA TRP A 279 -6.57 9.42 -14.89
C TRP A 279 -7.92 10.12 -14.86
N GLU A 280 -8.70 9.90 -13.80
CA GLU A 280 -9.87 10.71 -13.48
C GLU A 280 -9.56 11.59 -12.26
N SER A 281 -10.05 12.83 -12.29
CA SER A 281 -10.02 13.69 -11.11
C SER A 281 -11.39 14.29 -10.87
N SER A 282 -11.91 14.11 -9.66
CA SER A 282 -13.16 14.73 -9.21
C SER A 282 -12.89 15.54 -7.95
N HIS A 283 -13.66 16.61 -7.77
CA HIS A 283 -13.74 17.29 -6.48
C HIS A 283 -14.97 16.72 -5.78
N ALA A 284 -14.75 16.08 -4.64
CA ALA A 284 -15.82 15.47 -3.88
C ALA A 284 -15.65 15.78 -2.40
N TRP A 285 -16.78 15.93 -1.74
CA TRP A 285 -16.87 15.94 -0.29
C TRP A 285 -16.70 14.50 0.17
N ASN A 286 -15.81 14.27 1.12
CA ASN A 286 -15.51 12.90 1.55
C ASN A 286 -16.48 12.42 2.63
N LEU A 287 -16.90 13.30 3.56
CA LEU A 287 -17.93 13.03 4.58
C LEU A 287 -17.72 11.71 5.35
N GLY A 288 -16.46 11.36 5.62
CA GLY A 288 -16.10 10.11 6.32
C GLY A 288 -16.37 8.84 5.53
N GLN A 289 -16.54 8.92 4.20
CA GLN A 289 -16.64 7.76 3.33
C GLN A 289 -15.32 6.97 3.31
N GLY A 290 -15.46 5.63 3.35
CA GLY A 290 -14.34 4.72 3.21
C GLY A 290 -13.66 4.82 1.84
N ARG A 291 -12.55 4.10 1.70
CA ARG A 291 -11.78 4.12 0.45
C ARG A 291 -12.52 3.43 -0.68
N PHE A 292 -12.40 4.02 -1.86
CA PHE A 292 -12.76 3.36 -3.10
C PHE A 292 -11.58 2.51 -3.56
N ILE A 293 -11.79 1.20 -3.72
CA ILE A 293 -10.80 0.30 -4.31
C ILE A 293 -10.97 0.38 -5.84
N PRO A 294 -9.96 0.83 -6.60
CA PRO A 294 -10.06 0.92 -8.05
C PRO A 294 -10.04 -0.48 -8.70
N LYS A 295 -10.48 -0.56 -9.96
CA LYS A 295 -10.39 -1.76 -10.83
C LYS A 295 -11.08 -3.05 -10.31
N GLN A 296 -11.91 -3.00 -9.26
CA GLN A 296 -12.67 -4.16 -8.73
C GLN A 296 -13.42 -5.00 -9.78
N LYS A 297 -13.84 -4.38 -10.88
CA LYS A 297 -14.59 -5.05 -11.96
C LYS A 297 -13.70 -5.85 -12.93
N LYS A 298 -12.41 -5.54 -13.01
CA LYS A 298 -11.49 -6.03 -14.07
C LYS A 298 -10.18 -6.61 -13.56
N SER A 299 -9.86 -6.44 -12.28
CA SER A 299 -8.62 -6.92 -11.68
C SER A 299 -8.92 -7.64 -10.37
N VAL A 300 -8.13 -8.67 -10.08
CA VAL A 300 -8.17 -9.38 -8.80
C VAL A 300 -7.68 -8.45 -7.70
N ILE A 301 -8.45 -8.33 -6.63
CA ILE A 301 -8.10 -7.59 -5.43
C ILE A 301 -7.55 -8.59 -4.42
N LYS A 302 -6.29 -8.39 -3.99
CA LYS A 302 -5.65 -9.23 -2.98
C LYS A 302 -5.96 -8.66 -1.60
N VAL A 303 -6.50 -9.49 -0.71
CA VAL A 303 -6.80 -9.13 0.67
C VAL A 303 -6.14 -10.14 1.57
N HIS A 304 -5.47 -9.68 2.62
CA HIS A 304 -4.79 -10.58 3.54
C HIS A 304 -5.81 -11.43 4.33
N ARG A 305 -5.50 -12.70 4.57
CA ARG A 305 -6.37 -13.67 5.25
C ARG A 305 -6.82 -13.23 6.64
N SER A 306 -6.02 -12.43 7.32
CA SER A 306 -6.38 -11.83 8.63
C SER A 306 -7.64 -10.96 8.58
N VAL A 307 -7.97 -10.36 7.43
CA VAL A 307 -9.22 -9.61 7.25
C VAL A 307 -10.41 -10.56 7.32
N LYS A 308 -10.29 -11.76 6.73
CA LYS A 308 -11.32 -12.81 6.83
C LYS A 308 -11.49 -13.28 8.27
N ILE A 309 -10.39 -13.57 8.97
CA ILE A 309 -10.37 -13.91 10.40
C ILE A 309 -11.16 -12.85 11.20
N ARG A 310 -10.85 -11.57 10.99
CA ARG A 310 -11.54 -10.48 11.68
C ARG A 310 -13.03 -10.36 11.31
N MET A 311 -13.40 -10.60 10.05
CA MET A 311 -14.80 -10.59 9.59
C MET A 311 -15.63 -11.74 10.18
N GLU A 312 -15.00 -12.87 10.50
CA GLU A 312 -15.64 -14.02 11.14
C GLU A 312 -15.80 -13.82 12.65
N ALA A 313 -14.94 -12.99 13.26
CA ALA A 313 -15.01 -12.59 14.66
C ALA A 313 -16.19 -11.63 14.96
N GLN A 314 -16.48 -11.46 16.25
CA GLN A 314 -17.53 -10.57 16.75
C GLN A 314 -16.98 -9.65 17.83
N TYR A 315 -17.52 -8.44 17.95
CA TYR A 315 -17.32 -7.59 19.11
C TYR A 315 -18.09 -8.14 20.32
N PRO A 316 -17.79 -7.70 21.55
CA PRO A 316 -18.50 -8.10 22.76
C PRO A 316 -20.01 -7.81 22.72
N ASP A 317 -20.43 -6.84 21.92
CA ASP A 317 -21.84 -6.48 21.69
C ASP A 317 -22.54 -7.37 20.65
N GLY A 318 -21.85 -8.38 20.09
CA GLY A 318 -22.34 -9.29 19.07
C GLY A 318 -22.29 -8.73 17.64
N THR A 319 -21.84 -7.49 17.45
CA THR A 319 -21.68 -6.91 16.11
C THR A 319 -20.48 -7.51 15.38
N LYS A 320 -20.55 -7.56 14.04
CA LYS A 320 -19.45 -8.08 13.20
C LYS A 320 -18.64 -6.94 12.60
N TYR A 321 -17.35 -7.21 12.39
CA TYR A 321 -16.50 -6.29 11.65
C TYR A 321 -16.88 -6.25 10.17
N ILE A 322 -17.09 -5.03 9.67
CA ILE A 322 -17.33 -4.73 8.26
C ILE A 322 -16.28 -3.70 7.85
N PRO A 323 -15.39 -4.05 6.89
CA PRO A 323 -14.40 -3.11 6.36
C PRO A 323 -15.03 -1.84 5.81
N LYS A 324 -14.39 -0.68 6.05
CA LYS A 324 -14.93 0.61 5.58
C LYS A 324 -14.77 0.80 4.07
N ALA A 325 -13.70 0.28 3.49
CA ALA A 325 -13.52 0.24 2.04
C ALA A 325 -14.50 -0.77 1.40
N SER A 326 -15.20 -0.35 0.35
CA SER A 326 -16.12 -1.24 -0.34
C SER A 326 -15.37 -2.17 -1.31
N PHE A 327 -15.34 -3.46 -0.98
CA PHE A 327 -14.95 -4.54 -1.91
C PHE A 327 -16.10 -5.51 -2.21
N ALA A 328 -17.33 -5.17 -1.83
CA ALA A 328 -18.51 -6.02 -2.10
C ALA A 328 -18.67 -6.31 -3.60
N THR A 329 -18.30 -5.37 -4.47
CA THR A 329 -18.33 -5.58 -5.93
C THR A 329 -17.27 -6.61 -6.38
N ALA A 330 -16.09 -6.61 -5.78
CA ALA A 330 -15.05 -7.61 -6.07
C ALA A 330 -15.47 -8.99 -5.54
N LEU A 331 -16.01 -9.05 -4.32
CA LEU A 331 -16.52 -10.29 -3.72
C LEU A 331 -17.65 -10.91 -4.55
N ALA A 332 -18.65 -10.12 -4.96
CA ALA A 332 -19.78 -10.60 -5.77
C ALA A 332 -19.37 -11.09 -7.16
N ARG A 333 -18.23 -10.64 -7.68
CA ARG A 333 -17.69 -11.04 -8.99
C ARG A 333 -16.66 -12.16 -8.92
N GLY A 334 -16.31 -12.64 -7.72
CA GLY A 334 -15.22 -13.61 -7.54
C GLY A 334 -13.83 -13.03 -7.84
N ASN A 335 -13.69 -11.70 -7.88
CA ASN A 335 -12.42 -11.01 -8.14
C ASN A 335 -11.64 -10.73 -6.85
N LEU A 336 -11.89 -11.50 -5.78
CA LEU A 336 -11.24 -11.35 -4.49
C LEU A 336 -10.33 -12.56 -4.25
N GLN A 337 -9.05 -12.31 -4.00
CA GLN A 337 -8.08 -13.34 -3.63
C GLN A 337 -7.64 -13.12 -2.19
N TRP A 338 -7.79 -14.15 -1.36
CA TRP A 338 -7.22 -14.18 -0.03
C TRP A 338 -5.75 -14.60 -0.12
N VAL A 339 -4.86 -13.81 0.48
CA VAL A 339 -3.40 -14.06 0.49
C VAL A 339 -2.86 -14.13 1.92
N ASP A 340 -1.65 -14.66 2.09
CA ASP A 340 -1.03 -14.97 3.38
C ASP A 340 0.38 -14.39 3.59
#